data_AF-A0A7C1RJ01-F1
#
_entry.id   AF-A0A7C1RJ01-F1
#
_cell.length_a   1.000
_cell.length_b   1.000
_cell.length_c   1.000
_cell.angle_alpha   90.00
_cell.angle_beta   90.00
_cell.angle_gamma   90.00
#
_symmetry.space_group_name_H-M   'P 1'
#
loop_
_entity.id
_entity.type
_entity.pdbx_description
1 polymer ?
#
loop_
_entity_poly.entity_id
_entity_poly.type
_entity_poly.pdbx_seq_one_letter_code
_entity_poly.pdbx_strand_id
1 'polypeptide(L)'
;MNRFPGMAITVSSIFSGNCYDTSNKTNDANIIMLSIPDWGVMPFAADRDSQQIASETDAFNNVVREECSYAGVKYSDITDISRKASADDTMLAADGLYPSGKMYGLWIDGIYSHVYELLK
;
A
#
# COMPACT_ATOMS: atom_id res chain seq x y z
N MET A 1 -8.03 19.26 -18.13
CA MET A 1 -8.45 17.91 -17.71
C MET A 1 -7.64 17.60 -16.45
N ASN A 2 -8.18 17.95 -15.29
CA ASN A 2 -7.51 17.81 -13.99
C ASN A 2 -8.37 16.87 -13.13
N ARG A 3 -7.87 15.67 -12.84
CA ARG A 3 -8.24 14.91 -11.64
C ARG A 3 -6.96 14.98 -10.79
N PHE A 4 -6.78 15.80 -9.75
CA PHE A 4 -7.68 16.21 -8.69
C PHE A 4 -7.12 17.50 -8.06
N PRO A 5 -7.85 18.62 -8.03
CA PRO A 5 -7.45 19.77 -7.22
C PRO A 5 -8.27 19.80 -5.92
N GLY A 6 -7.59 19.85 -4.76
CA GLY A 6 -8.16 20.37 -3.52
C GLY A 6 -8.98 19.43 -2.66
N MET A 7 -8.64 18.13 -2.57
CA MET A 7 -9.28 17.25 -1.60
C MET A 7 -8.48 17.29 -0.28
N ALA A 8 -8.96 18.08 0.67
CA ALA A 8 -8.77 17.75 2.07
C ALA A 8 -9.47 16.40 2.30
N ILE A 9 -8.75 15.30 2.09
CA ILE A 9 -9.22 13.96 2.41
C ILE A 9 -9.22 13.89 3.94
N THR A 10 -10.35 14.24 4.56
CA THR A 10 -10.62 13.75 5.90
C THR A 10 -10.80 12.23 5.77
N VAL A 11 -9.83 11.54 6.35
CA VAL A 11 -9.62 10.09 6.29
C VAL A 11 -10.83 9.29 6.78
N SER A 12 -11.72 9.94 7.53
CA SER A 12 -13.01 9.37 7.91
C SER A 12 -13.81 8.86 6.72
N SER A 13 -13.66 9.40 5.50
CA SER A 13 -14.47 9.01 4.33
C SER A 13 -14.02 7.72 3.62
N ILE A 14 -12.76 7.33 3.72
CA ILE A 14 -12.28 6.05 3.15
C ILE A 14 -12.70 4.87 4.04
N PHE A 15 -12.86 5.10 5.35
CA PHE A 15 -13.30 4.09 6.32
C PHE A 15 -14.78 4.21 6.76
N SER A 16 -15.48 5.32 6.48
CA SER A 16 -16.94 5.45 6.72
C SER A 16 -17.80 5.03 5.55
N GLY A 17 -17.19 4.70 4.40
CA GLY A 17 -17.88 4.23 3.21
C GLY A 17 -17.68 2.74 2.98
N ASN A 18 -18.37 1.89 3.74
CA ASN A 18 -18.73 0.49 3.41
C ASN A 18 -17.66 -0.48 2.83
N CYS A 19 -16.36 -0.19 2.85
CA CYS A 19 -15.34 -1.14 2.37
C CYS A 19 -14.95 -2.14 3.46
N TYR A 20 -15.02 -1.74 4.74
CA TYR A 20 -14.90 -2.62 5.90
C TYR A 20 -15.83 -2.10 7.00
N ASP A 21 -16.79 -2.93 7.44
CA ASP A 21 -17.68 -2.60 8.55
C ASP A 21 -16.92 -2.73 9.88
N THR A 22 -16.52 -1.60 10.46
CA THR A 22 -15.89 -1.54 11.79
C THR A 22 -16.90 -1.50 12.93
N SER A 23 -18.21 -1.47 12.64
CA SER A 23 -19.27 -1.50 13.66
C SER A 23 -19.39 -2.86 14.33
N ASN A 24 -18.93 -3.92 13.64
CA ASN A 24 -18.68 -5.21 14.25
C ASN A 24 -17.27 -5.21 14.87
N LYS A 25 -17.15 -4.63 16.07
CA LYS A 25 -15.96 -4.68 16.93
C LYS A 25 -15.71 -6.10 17.47
N THR A 26 -15.89 -7.14 16.68
CA THR A 26 -15.44 -8.47 17.06
C THR A 26 -13.93 -8.49 16.90
N ASN A 27 -13.22 -8.84 17.96
CA ASN A 27 -11.77 -9.08 17.99
C ASN A 27 -11.34 -10.29 17.11
N ASP A 28 -12.17 -10.69 16.15
CA ASP A 28 -12.08 -11.96 15.40
C ASP A 28 -11.73 -11.75 13.92
N ALA A 29 -11.68 -10.51 13.44
CA ALA A 29 -11.31 -10.22 12.05
C ALA A 29 -9.78 -10.20 11.91
N ASN A 30 -9.22 -11.32 11.43
CA ASN A 30 -7.81 -11.49 11.06
C ASN A 30 -7.44 -10.67 9.81
N ILE A 31 -7.44 -9.33 9.92
CA ILE A 31 -7.15 -8.40 8.82
C ILE A 31 -5.69 -7.94 8.89
N ILE A 32 -5.02 -7.97 7.74
CA ILE A 32 -3.71 -7.35 7.53
C ILE A 32 -3.86 -6.35 6.38
N MET A 33 -3.52 -5.09 6.63
CA MET A 33 -3.44 -4.04 5.63
C MET A 33 -2.02 -3.98 5.06
N LEU A 34 -1.91 -3.82 3.74
CA LEU A 34 -0.63 -3.59 3.06
C LEU A 34 -0.59 -2.14 2.56
N SER A 35 0.58 -1.52 2.62
CA SER A 35 0.83 -0.26 1.94
C SER A 35 0.70 -0.42 0.41
N ILE A 36 0.53 0.66 -0.34
CA ILE A 36 0.68 0.61 -1.81
C ILE A 36 2.16 0.73 -2.20
N PRO A 37 2.59 0.12 -3.31
CA PRO A 37 3.94 0.30 -3.81
C PRO A 37 4.16 1.73 -4.33
N ASP A 38 5.39 2.20 -4.23
CA ASP A 38 5.89 3.39 -4.92
C ASP A 38 5.99 3.08 -6.41
N TRP A 39 5.00 3.52 -7.17
CA TRP A 39 4.96 3.31 -8.62
C TRP A 39 5.82 4.33 -9.38
N GLY A 40 6.36 5.35 -8.68
CA GLY A 40 7.21 6.39 -9.26
C GLY A 40 8.57 5.88 -9.71
N VAL A 41 9.00 4.73 -9.20
CA VAL A 41 10.22 4.03 -9.64
C VAL A 41 10.00 3.09 -10.83
N MET A 42 8.77 2.96 -11.33
CA MET A 42 8.44 2.04 -12.42
C MET A 42 8.64 2.72 -13.79
N PRO A 43 9.06 1.98 -14.84
CA PRO A 43 9.18 2.51 -16.20
C PRO A 43 7.92 3.22 -16.71
N PHE A 44 6.73 2.79 -16.27
CA PHE A 44 5.46 3.46 -16.57
C PHE A 44 5.43 4.94 -16.16
N ALA A 45 6.16 5.33 -15.12
CA ALA A 45 6.25 6.70 -14.62
C ALA A 45 7.36 7.53 -15.28
N ALA A 46 8.00 7.04 -16.35
CA ALA A 46 9.15 7.71 -16.97
C ALA A 46 8.87 9.15 -17.45
N ASP A 47 7.62 9.49 -17.76
CA ASP A 47 7.18 10.83 -18.16
C ASP A 47 6.59 11.66 -17.01
N ARG A 48 6.76 11.21 -15.76
CA ARG A 48 6.18 11.82 -14.55
C ARG A 48 7.24 12.26 -13.56
N ASP A 49 6.81 13.08 -12.60
CA ASP A 49 7.65 13.49 -11.49
C ASP A 49 7.70 12.39 -10.43
N SER A 50 8.76 11.56 -10.48
CA SER A 50 8.99 10.48 -9.53
C SER A 50 9.09 10.94 -8.07
N GLN A 51 9.59 12.15 -7.81
CA GLN A 51 9.69 12.67 -6.44
C GLN A 51 8.32 13.08 -5.90
N GLN A 52 7.50 13.71 -6.75
CA GLN A 52 6.12 14.01 -6.40
C GLN A 52 5.34 12.71 -6.11
N ILE A 53 5.49 11.69 -6.96
CA ILE A 53 4.82 10.39 -6.79
C ILE A 53 5.25 9.71 -5.48
N ALA A 54 6.55 9.69 -5.17
CA ALA A 54 7.05 9.10 -3.93
C ALA A 54 6.47 9.84 -2.71
N SER A 55 6.46 11.17 -2.72
CA SER A 55 5.91 12.00 -1.64
C SER A 55 4.40 11.78 -1.45
N GLU A 56 3.63 11.72 -2.54
CA GLU A 56 2.19 11.45 -2.49
C GLU A 56 1.89 10.02 -2.02
N THR A 57 2.70 9.05 -2.44
CA THR A 57 2.63 7.66 -1.98
C THR A 57 2.89 7.55 -0.48
N ASP A 58 3.93 8.22 0.00
CA ASP A 58 4.27 8.27 1.43
C ASP A 58 3.14 8.92 2.25
N ALA A 59 2.61 10.05 1.78
CA ALA A 59 1.50 10.73 2.44
C ALA A 59 0.25 9.83 2.53
N PHE A 60 -0.10 9.14 1.44
CA PHE A 60 -1.22 8.20 1.43
C PHE A 60 -0.98 7.01 2.36
N ASN A 61 0.20 6.38 2.29
CA ASN A 61 0.54 5.23 3.13
C ASN A 61 0.60 5.60 4.62
N ASN A 62 1.03 6.82 4.96
CA ASN A 62 1.00 7.34 6.33
C ASN A 62 -0.41 7.45 6.87
N VAL A 63 -1.33 8.02 6.08
CA VAL A 63 -2.75 8.10 6.42
C VAL A 63 -3.33 6.72 6.67
N VAL A 64 -3.09 5.74 5.79
CA VAL A 64 -3.59 4.37 5.97
C VAL A 64 -3.00 3.71 7.22
N ARG A 65 -1.71 3.94 7.51
CA ARG A 65 -1.05 3.40 8.71
C ARG A 65 -1.67 3.94 9.99
N GLU A 66 -1.97 5.24 10.04
CA GLU A 66 -2.63 5.88 11.18
C GLU A 66 -4.02 5.29 11.42
N GLU A 67 -4.82 5.10 10.36
CA GLU A 67 -6.15 4.47 10.48
C GLU A 67 -6.08 3.01 10.93
N CYS A 68 -5.10 2.25 10.42
CA CYS A 68 -4.87 0.89 10.89
C CYS A 68 -4.56 0.88 12.39
N SER A 69 -3.76 1.84 12.86
CA SER A 69 -3.47 2.02 14.28
C SER A 69 -4.71 2.34 15.10
N TYR A 70 -5.60 3.21 14.61
CA TYR A 70 -6.86 3.53 15.30
C TYR A 70 -7.84 2.35 15.32
N ALA A 71 -7.85 1.54 14.27
CA ALA A 71 -8.72 0.38 14.12
C ALA A 71 -8.18 -0.90 14.77
N GLY A 72 -6.93 -0.91 15.24
CA GLY A 72 -6.27 -2.12 15.76
C GLY A 72 -5.92 -3.16 14.68
N VAL A 73 -5.80 -2.74 13.43
CA VAL A 73 -5.48 -3.59 12.28
C VAL A 73 -3.96 -3.66 12.09
N LYS A 74 -3.42 -4.87 11.83
CA LYS A 74 -1.99 -5.03 11.51
C LYS A 74 -1.68 -4.38 10.17
N TYR A 75 -0.62 -3.57 10.11
CA TYR A 75 -0.15 -2.91 8.90
C TYR A 75 1.21 -3.46 8.49
N SER A 76 1.39 -3.74 7.19
CA SER A 76 2.66 -4.18 6.61
C SER A 76 3.10 -3.23 5.50
N ASP A 77 4.31 -2.72 5.62
CA ASP A 77 4.87 -1.80 4.62
C ASP A 77 5.57 -2.59 3.51
N ILE A 78 5.06 -2.48 2.28
CA ILE A 78 5.67 -3.05 1.07
C ILE A 78 6.29 -1.97 0.17
N THR A 79 6.18 -0.69 0.54
CA THR A 79 6.63 0.44 -0.26
C THR A 79 8.14 0.38 -0.48
N ASP A 80 8.90 0.05 0.56
CA ASP A 80 10.35 -0.10 0.47
C ASP A 80 10.79 -1.29 -0.39
N ILE A 81 9.94 -2.30 -0.56
CA ILE A 81 10.20 -3.40 -1.50
C ILE A 81 10.12 -2.85 -2.92
N SER A 82 9.09 -2.06 -3.23
CA SER A 82 8.90 -1.51 -4.58
C SER A 82 10.02 -0.59 -5.03
N ARG A 83 10.58 0.23 -4.12
CA ARG A 83 11.70 1.15 -4.41
C ARG A 83 12.96 0.46 -4.93
N LYS A 84 13.15 -0.83 -4.60
CA LYS A 84 14.26 -1.65 -5.09
C LYS A 84 14.15 -1.99 -6.58
N ALA A 85 12.96 -1.88 -7.18
CA ALA A 85 12.74 -2.15 -8.60
C ALA A 85 13.55 -1.23 -9.51
N SER A 86 13.88 -0.01 -9.06
CA SER A 86 14.78 0.90 -9.77
C SER A 86 16.18 0.32 -10.06
N ALA A 87 16.59 -0.70 -9.30
CA ALA A 87 17.87 -1.40 -9.44
C ALA A 87 17.71 -2.85 -9.94
N ASP A 88 16.48 -3.34 -10.12
CA ASP A 88 16.20 -4.73 -10.47
C ASP A 88 14.89 -4.86 -11.26
N ASP A 89 15.00 -4.73 -12.58
CA ASP A 89 13.87 -4.84 -13.51
C ASP A 89 13.17 -6.21 -13.45
N THR A 90 13.84 -7.26 -12.93
CA THR A 90 13.20 -8.58 -12.76
C THR A 90 12.09 -8.57 -11.71
N MET A 91 12.00 -7.48 -10.94
CA MET A 91 10.92 -7.24 -10.00
C MET A 91 9.62 -6.77 -10.69
N LEU A 92 9.62 -6.48 -12.00
CA LEU A 92 8.48 -5.95 -12.74
C LEU A 92 7.92 -6.92 -13.79
N ALA A 93 6.63 -6.80 -14.06
CA ALA A 93 5.98 -7.44 -15.18
C ALA A 93 6.37 -6.77 -16.52
N ALA A 94 6.05 -7.43 -17.64
CA ALA A 94 6.43 -6.95 -18.96
C ALA A 94 5.79 -5.61 -19.37
N ASP A 95 4.74 -5.16 -18.68
CA ASP A 95 4.10 -3.86 -18.88
C ASP A 95 4.85 -2.68 -18.24
N GLY A 96 5.87 -2.95 -17.42
CA GLY A 96 6.67 -1.92 -16.76
C GLY A 96 5.90 -1.09 -15.73
N LEU A 97 4.73 -1.55 -15.28
CA LEU A 97 3.91 -0.93 -14.24
C LEU A 97 3.69 -1.89 -13.06
N TYR A 98 3.31 -3.13 -13.35
CA TYR A 98 2.87 -4.06 -12.32
C TYR A 98 4.04 -4.86 -11.73
N PRO A 99 3.95 -5.25 -10.44
CA PRO A 99 4.89 -6.19 -9.82
C PRO A 99 4.95 -7.52 -10.57
N SER A 100 6.15 -8.07 -10.72
CA SER A 100 6.35 -9.47 -11.14
C SER A 100 5.96 -10.44 -10.03
N GLY A 101 5.93 -11.74 -10.36
CA GLY A 101 5.84 -12.81 -9.36
C GLY A 101 6.98 -12.78 -8.33
N LYS A 102 8.18 -12.30 -8.70
CA LYS A 102 9.30 -12.11 -7.77
C LYS A 102 8.98 -11.05 -6.73
N MET A 103 8.47 -9.89 -7.14
CA MET A 103 8.10 -8.84 -6.19
C MET A 103 6.91 -9.25 -5.33
N TYR A 104 5.89 -9.90 -5.88
CA TYR A 104 4.81 -10.46 -5.07
C TYR A 104 5.31 -11.47 -4.03
N GLY A 105 6.30 -12.31 -4.37
CA GLY A 105 6.96 -13.20 -3.41
C GLY A 105 7.56 -12.45 -2.22
N LEU A 106 8.26 -11.33 -2.48
CA LEU A 106 8.81 -10.48 -1.42
C LEU A 106 7.72 -9.85 -0.55
N TRP A 107 6.56 -9.53 -1.11
CA TRP A 107 5.43 -9.02 -0.33
C TRP A 107 4.88 -10.11 0.60
N ILE A 108 4.77 -11.36 0.11
CA ILE A 108 4.36 -12.51 0.93
C ILE A 108 5.35 -12.74 2.07
N ASP A 109 6.66 -12.68 1.81
CA ASP A 109 7.68 -12.81 2.85
C ASP A 109 7.53 -11.72 3.93
N GLY A 110 7.20 -10.49 3.52
CA GLY A 110 6.99 -9.36 4.43
C GLY A 110 5.76 -9.51 5.32
N ILE A 111 4.67 -10.12 4.83
CA ILE A 111 3.44 -10.32 5.62
C ILE A 111 3.40 -11.65 6.36
N TYR A 112 4.32 -12.59 6.07
CA TYR A 112 4.25 -13.96 6.57
C TYR A 112 4.20 -14.04 8.10
N SER A 113 5.00 -13.22 8.81
CA SER A 113 5.00 -13.17 10.28
C SER A 113 3.62 -12.78 10.83
N HIS A 114 3.00 -11.76 10.25
CA HIS A 114 1.67 -11.30 10.65
C HIS A 114 0.61 -12.38 10.40
N VAL A 115 0.65 -13.05 9.24
CA VAL A 115 -0.27 -14.15 8.92
C VAL A 115 -0.10 -15.30 9.91
N TYR A 116 1.15 -15.68 10.18
CA TYR A 116 1.47 -16.78 11.09
C TYR A 116 1.01 -16.52 12.52
N GLU A 117 1.09 -15.28 13.01
CA GLU A 117 0.56 -14.88 14.32
C GLU A 117 -0.97 -14.96 14.41
N LEU A 118 -1.68 -14.65 13.32
CA LEU A 118 -3.15 -14.65 13.30
C LEU A 118 -3.77 -16.06 13.20
N LEU A 119 -3.00 -17.06 12.78
CA LEU A 119 -3.48 -18.44 12.57
C LEU A 119 -3.16 -19.40 13.71
N LYS A 120 -2.57 -18.91 14.81
CA LYS A 120 -2.31 -19.69 16.03
C LYS A 120 -3.43 -19.52 17.05
#